data_AF-A0A096C7W1-F1
#
_entry.id   AF-A0A096C7W1-F1
#
_cell.length_a   1.000
_cell.length_b   1.000
_cell.length_c   1.000
_cell.angle_alpha   90.00
_cell.angle_beta   90.00
_cell.angle_gamma   90.00
#
_symmetry.space_group_name_H-M   'P 1'
#
loop_
_entity.id
_entity.type
_entity.pdbx_description
1 polymer ?
#
loop_
_entity_poly.entity_id
_entity_poly.type
_entity_poly.pdbx_seq_one_letter_code
_entity_poly.pdbx_strand_id
1 'polypeptide(L)'
;MWGFIITIVVLIVIKFIYDTVKQSSKIAADGGIRKKYSTLVEHFLSGHPNCRIIQETNTFVSVGVSGAGGSQVFSIYPSYGNVTIIMQIKNNPIMGNLKKEWTFLENMDQEDMIININKDMEKFMFDFSKRFE
;
A
#
# COMPACT_ATOMS: atom_id res chain seq x y z
N MET A 1 -19.87 -7.30 36.91
CA MET A 1 -19.41 -7.98 35.67
C MET A 1 -19.22 -7.01 34.50
N TRP A 2 -20.19 -6.14 34.20
CA TRP A 2 -20.09 -5.13 33.12
C TRP A 2 -18.95 -4.11 33.30
N GLY A 3 -18.69 -3.63 34.52
CA GLY A 3 -17.60 -2.67 34.78
C GLY A 3 -16.20 -3.20 34.43
N PHE A 4 -15.94 -4.49 34.68
CA PHE A 4 -14.66 -5.13 34.33
C PHE A 4 -14.46 -5.22 32.81
N ILE A 5 -15.54 -5.54 32.08
CA ILE A 5 -15.53 -5.57 30.62
C ILE A 5 -15.27 -4.17 30.05
N ILE A 6 -15.93 -3.14 30.59
CA ILE A 6 -15.73 -1.74 30.16
C ILE A 6 -14.28 -1.31 30.39
N THR A 7 -13.69 -1.63 31.54
CA THR A 7 -12.28 -1.31 31.84
C THR A 7 -11.32 -1.95 30.84
N ILE A 8 -11.52 -3.22 30.47
CA ILE A 8 -10.68 -3.89 29.47
C ILE A 8 -10.81 -3.22 28.10
N VAL A 9 -12.03 -2.90 27.66
CA VAL A 9 -12.25 -2.25 26.37
C VAL A 9 -11.58 -0.88 26.33
N VAL A 10 -11.70 -0.08 27.39
CA VAL A 10 -11.05 1.23 27.49
C VAL A 10 -9.53 1.12 27.40
N LEU A 11 -8.92 0.14 28.08
CA LEU A 11 -7.47 -0.10 27.99
C LEU A 11 -7.01 -0.45 26.57
N ILE A 12 -7.78 -1.30 25.86
CA ILE A 12 -7.48 -1.67 24.47
C ILE A 12 -7.56 -0.44 23.56
N VAL A 13 -8.60 0.40 23.70
CA VAL A 13 -8.77 1.61 22.89
C VAL A 13 -7.65 2.62 23.14
N ILE A 14 -7.27 2.85 24.41
CA ILE A 14 -6.17 3.76 24.75
C ILE A 14 -4.86 3.26 24.14
N LYS A 15 -4.56 1.97 24.27
CA LYS A 15 -3.37 1.37 23.66
C LYS A 15 -3.37 1.53 22.15
N PHE A 16 -4.50 1.28 21.50
CA PHE A 16 -4.65 1.40 20.05
C PHE A 16 -4.41 2.84 19.57
N ILE A 17 -4.94 3.84 20.28
CA ILE A 17 -4.70 5.26 19.99
C ILE A 17 -3.21 5.58 20.15
N TYR A 18 -2.60 5.15 21.25
CA TYR A 18 -1.17 5.40 21.52
C TYR A 18 -0.27 4.82 20.43
N ASP A 19 -0.49 3.56 20.05
CA ASP A 19 0.28 2.87 19.01
C ASP A 19 0.13 3.59 17.65
N THR A 20 -1.10 4.05 17.34
CA THR A 20 -1.40 4.79 16.10
C THR A 20 -0.71 6.17 16.06
N VAL A 21 -0.73 6.92 17.17
CA VAL A 21 -0.07 8.22 17.27
C VAL A 21 1.46 8.07 17.18
N LYS A 22 2.02 7.07 17.86
CA LYS A 22 3.45 6.77 17.82
C LYS A 22 3.92 6.41 16.40
N GLN A 23 3.16 5.59 15.68
CA GLN A 23 3.47 5.23 14.29
C GLN A 23 3.39 6.45 13.36
N SER A 24 2.35 7.27 13.50
CA SER A 24 2.20 8.49 12.70
C SER A 24 3.33 9.49 12.94
N SER A 25 3.76 9.64 14.21
CA SER A 25 4.85 10.54 14.60
C SER A 25 6.20 10.06 14.07
N LYS A 26 6.47 8.75 14.09
CA LYS A 26 7.69 8.16 13.52
C LYS A 26 7.78 8.45 12.02
N ILE A 27 6.68 8.25 11.29
CA ILE A 27 6.64 8.51 9.84
C ILE A 27 6.76 10.00 9.52
N ALA A 28 6.17 10.88 10.34
CA ALA A 28 6.36 12.31 10.21
C ALA A 28 7.83 12.73 10.43
N ALA A 29 8.51 12.12 11.41
CA ALA A 29 9.94 12.32 11.65
C ALA A 29 10.81 11.83 10.47
N ASP A 30 10.40 10.75 9.80
CA ASP A 30 11.03 10.25 8.58
C ASP A 30 10.76 11.15 7.34
N GLY A 31 9.99 12.23 7.51
CA GLY A 31 9.63 13.19 6.46
C GLY A 31 8.41 12.79 5.62
N GLY A 32 7.56 11.91 6.15
CA GLY A 32 6.34 11.42 5.53
C GLY A 32 6.52 10.09 4.79
N ILE A 33 5.41 9.39 4.56
CA ILE A 33 5.40 8.05 3.96
C ILE A 33 6.06 8.03 2.58
N ARG A 34 5.91 9.11 1.80
CA ARG A 34 6.52 9.23 0.47
C ARG A 34 8.04 9.25 0.56
N LYS A 35 8.60 9.98 1.52
CA LYS A 35 10.05 10.06 1.70
C LYS A 35 10.60 8.76 2.27
N LYS A 36 9.91 8.17 3.25
CA LYS A 36 10.28 6.88 3.84
C LYS A 36 10.32 5.76 2.80
N TYR A 37 9.33 5.71 1.91
CA TYR A 37 9.21 4.69 0.86
C TYR A 37 9.49 5.26 -0.54
N SER A 38 10.47 6.15 -0.67
CA SER A 38 10.74 6.86 -1.93
C SER A 38 11.10 5.92 -3.06
N THR A 39 11.90 4.88 -2.81
CA THR A 39 12.29 3.89 -3.81
C THR A 39 11.08 3.15 -4.38
N LEU A 40 10.16 2.69 -3.54
CA LEU A 40 8.90 2.08 -3.99
C LEU A 40 8.03 3.05 -4.78
N VAL A 41 7.89 4.29 -4.29
CA VAL A 41 7.10 5.33 -4.95
C VAL A 41 7.67 5.64 -6.33
N GLU A 42 8.98 5.84 -6.44
CA GLU A 42 9.68 6.11 -7.70
C GLU A 42 9.59 4.93 -8.65
N HIS A 43 9.73 3.70 -8.16
CA HIS A 43 9.54 2.49 -8.96
C HIS A 43 8.15 2.46 -9.61
N PHE A 44 7.08 2.68 -8.84
CA PHE A 44 5.72 2.70 -9.38
C PHE A 44 5.45 3.90 -10.31
N LEU A 45 6.05 5.07 -10.04
CA LEU A 45 5.97 6.22 -10.94
C LEU A 45 6.67 5.95 -12.27
N SER A 46 7.78 5.21 -12.26
CA SER A 46 8.53 4.87 -13.48
C SER A 46 7.82 3.85 -14.38
N GLY A 47 6.81 3.14 -13.85
CA GLY A 47 6.10 2.08 -14.58
C GLY A 47 5.24 2.56 -15.76
N HIS A 48 4.87 3.85 -15.82
CA HIS A 48 4.11 4.41 -16.94
C HIS A 48 4.35 5.92 -17.09
N PRO A 49 4.47 6.49 -18.30
CA PRO A 49 4.78 7.92 -18.50
C PRO A 49 3.74 8.88 -17.90
N ASN A 50 2.46 8.46 -17.85
CA ASN A 50 1.38 9.23 -17.24
C ASN A 50 1.14 8.90 -15.75
N CYS A 51 2.01 8.10 -15.13
CA CYS A 51 1.92 7.78 -13.72
C CYS A 51 2.24 9.04 -12.90
N ARG A 52 1.42 9.32 -11.90
CA ARG A 52 1.58 10.47 -11.03
C ARG A 52 1.14 10.15 -9.61
N ILE A 53 1.55 10.99 -8.67
CA ILE A 53 1.00 10.98 -7.32
C ILE A 53 -0.45 11.45 -7.40
N ILE A 54 -1.37 10.61 -6.95
CA ILE A 54 -2.81 10.88 -6.96
C ILE A 54 -3.23 11.49 -5.62
N GLN A 55 -2.68 10.97 -4.53
CA GLN A 55 -2.94 11.46 -3.19
C GLN A 55 -1.69 11.28 -2.32
N GLU A 56 -1.41 12.28 -1.48
CA GLU A 56 -0.31 12.23 -0.53
C GLU A 56 -0.76 12.84 0.81
N THR A 57 -0.50 12.11 1.88
CA THR A 57 -0.58 12.54 3.28
C THR A 57 0.67 12.04 4.01
N ASN A 58 0.84 12.42 5.27
CA ASN A 58 1.98 11.94 6.06
C ASN A 58 2.02 10.40 6.19
N THR A 59 0.88 9.72 6.15
CA THR A 59 0.77 8.27 6.36
C THR A 59 0.14 7.53 5.20
N PHE A 60 -0.09 8.20 4.07
CA PHE A 60 -0.66 7.56 2.89
C PHE A 60 -0.10 8.20 1.63
N VAL A 61 0.33 7.37 0.68
CA VAL A 61 0.64 7.84 -0.67
C VAL A 61 0.00 6.90 -1.68
N SER A 62 -0.63 7.46 -2.70
CA SER A 62 -1.09 6.70 -3.85
C SER A 62 -0.50 7.24 -5.14
N VAL A 63 -0.04 6.33 -5.97
CA VAL A 63 0.60 6.59 -7.25
C VAL A 63 -0.02 5.73 -8.33
N GLY A 64 -0.21 6.30 -9.51
CA GLY A 64 -0.85 5.54 -10.58
C GLY A 64 -1.24 6.39 -11.76
N VAL A 65 -1.95 5.74 -12.68
CA VAL A 65 -2.54 6.36 -13.85
C VAL A 65 -4.04 6.09 -13.84
N SER A 66 -4.81 7.07 -14.29
CA SER A 66 -6.25 6.95 -14.48
C SER A 66 -6.64 7.68 -15.76
N GLY A 67 -7.39 7.02 -16.63
CA GLY A 67 -7.83 7.57 -17.91
C GLY A 67 -8.98 6.78 -18.54
N ALA A 68 -9.27 7.04 -19.81
CA ALA A 68 -10.39 6.44 -20.53
C ALA A 68 -10.29 4.91 -20.67
N GLY A 69 -9.08 4.35 -20.63
CA GLY A 69 -8.83 2.89 -20.67
C GLY A 69 -8.87 2.18 -19.31
N GLY A 70 -9.27 2.89 -18.25
CA GLY A 70 -9.26 2.40 -16.88
C GLY A 70 -8.20 3.08 -16.01
N SER A 71 -8.04 2.58 -14.79
CA SER A 71 -7.06 3.09 -13.83
C SER A 71 -6.27 1.97 -13.21
N GLN A 72 -4.98 2.20 -12.98
CA GLN A 72 -4.12 1.37 -12.14
C GLN A 72 -3.48 2.25 -11.07
N VAL A 73 -3.73 1.93 -9.80
CA VAL A 73 -3.28 2.73 -8.66
C VAL A 73 -2.63 1.81 -7.62
N PHE A 74 -1.43 2.19 -7.19
CA PHE A 74 -0.73 1.63 -6.05
C PHE A 74 -0.93 2.56 -4.85
N SER A 75 -1.37 2.02 -3.73
CA SER A 75 -1.51 2.74 -2.46
C SER A 75 -0.55 2.15 -1.44
N ILE A 76 0.23 3.00 -0.79
CA ILE A 76 1.21 2.63 0.23
C ILE A 76 0.80 3.31 1.54
N TYR A 77 0.65 2.51 2.60
CA TYR A 77 0.33 3.01 3.92
C TYR A 77 0.89 2.09 5.02
N PRO A 78 1.21 2.65 6.19
CA PRO A 78 1.76 1.91 7.31
C PRO A 78 0.66 1.06 7.98
N SER A 79 1.03 -0.12 8.46
CA SER A 79 0.13 -1.09 9.08
C SER A 79 0.81 -1.78 10.27
N TYR A 80 0.74 -1.16 11.45
CA TYR A 80 1.26 -1.71 12.74
C TYR A 80 2.58 -2.50 12.64
N GLY A 81 3.71 -1.79 12.47
CA GLY A 81 5.03 -2.42 12.31
C GLY A 81 5.31 -2.96 10.90
N ASN A 82 4.32 -2.87 10.01
CA ASN A 82 4.45 -3.22 8.60
C ASN A 82 4.14 -2.00 7.71
N VAL A 83 4.33 -2.21 6.41
CA VAL A 83 3.82 -1.38 5.33
C VAL A 83 2.96 -2.25 4.42
N THR A 84 1.78 -1.75 4.07
CA THR A 84 0.88 -2.40 3.13
C THR A 84 0.89 -1.64 1.81
N ILE A 85 1.03 -2.39 0.72
CA ILE A 85 0.94 -1.91 -0.65
C ILE A 85 -0.27 -2.57 -1.30
N ILE A 86 -1.19 -1.76 -1.83
CA ILE A 86 -2.36 -2.25 -2.57
C ILE A 86 -2.25 -1.78 -4.01
N MET A 87 -2.28 -2.71 -4.96
CA MET A 87 -2.57 -2.43 -6.36
C MET A 87 -4.07 -2.56 -6.62
N GLN A 88 -4.67 -1.56 -7.25
CA GLN A 88 -6.03 -1.60 -7.75
C GLN A 88 -6.06 -1.30 -9.24
N ILE A 89 -6.68 -2.18 -10.02
CA ILE A 89 -7.05 -1.94 -11.40
C ILE A 89 -8.56 -1.78 -11.45
N LYS A 90 -9.06 -0.71 -12.09
CA LYS A 90 -10.49 -0.47 -12.25
C LYS A 90 -10.81 -0.10 -13.69
N ASN A 91 -12.00 -0.51 -14.15
CA ASN A 91 -12.54 -0.18 -15.47
C ASN A 91 -11.60 -0.55 -16.63
N ASN A 92 -10.77 -1.60 -16.46
CA ASN A 92 -9.91 -2.10 -17.53
C ASN A 92 -10.72 -3.05 -18.42
N PRO A 93 -10.84 -2.81 -19.74
CA PRO A 93 -11.66 -3.65 -20.62
C PRO A 93 -11.19 -5.10 -20.76
N ILE A 94 -9.90 -5.37 -20.53
CA ILE A 94 -9.29 -6.69 -20.70
C ILE A 94 -9.25 -7.44 -19.37
N MET A 95 -8.77 -6.77 -18.31
CA MET A 95 -8.56 -7.39 -17.00
C MET A 95 -9.75 -7.24 -16.04
N GLY A 96 -10.70 -6.36 -16.34
CA GLY A 96 -11.78 -6.01 -15.42
C GLY A 96 -11.27 -5.24 -14.20
N ASN A 97 -11.96 -5.42 -13.06
CA ASN A 97 -11.58 -4.84 -11.79
C ASN A 97 -10.75 -5.84 -10.99
N LEU A 98 -9.57 -5.43 -10.54
CA LEU A 98 -8.66 -6.28 -9.78
C LEU A 98 -8.12 -5.53 -8.56
N LYS A 99 -7.89 -6.26 -7.48
CA LYS A 99 -7.17 -5.78 -6.30
C LYS A 99 -6.14 -6.83 -5.89
N LYS A 100 -4.90 -6.39 -5.67
CA LYS A 100 -3.83 -7.22 -5.08
C LYS A 100 -3.19 -6.44 -3.94
N GLU A 101 -2.77 -7.14 -2.91
CA GLU A 101 -2.29 -6.55 -1.67
C GLU A 101 -1.05 -7.30 -1.20
N TRP A 102 -0.03 -6.55 -0.80
CA TRP A 102 1.20 -7.06 -0.20
C TRP A 102 1.43 -6.35 1.12
N THR A 103 1.98 -7.07 2.09
CA THR A 103 2.37 -6.51 3.38
C THR A 103 3.79 -6.96 3.70
N PHE A 104 4.63 -6.01 4.05
CA PHE A 104 6.04 -6.23 4.37
C PHE A 104 6.40 -5.59 5.71
N LEU A 105 7.42 -6.11 6.38
CA LEU A 105 7.95 -5.49 7.59
C LEU A 105 8.41 -4.05 7.28
N GLU A 106 8.19 -3.10 8.20
CA GLU A 106 8.46 -1.68 7.94
C GLU A 106 9.93 -1.35 7.65
N ASN A 107 10.84 -2.24 8.07
CA ASN A 107 12.29 -2.12 7.99
C ASN A 107 12.92 -3.04 6.93
N MET A 108 12.12 -3.78 6.16
CA MET A 108 12.60 -4.57 5.04
C MET A 108 13.18 -3.62 3.97
N ASP A 109 14.19 -4.11 3.24
CA ASP A 109 14.76 -3.35 2.13
C ASP A 109 13.73 -3.16 1.00
N GLN A 110 13.66 -1.95 0.45
CA GLN A 110 12.65 -1.61 -0.55
C GLN A 110 12.89 -2.31 -1.90
N GLU A 111 14.13 -2.61 -2.26
CA GLU A 111 14.45 -3.38 -3.47
C GLU A 111 13.96 -4.82 -3.31
N ASP A 112 14.12 -5.42 -2.11
CA ASP A 112 13.57 -6.73 -1.83
C ASP A 112 12.02 -6.72 -1.92
N MET A 113 11.35 -5.68 -1.42
CA MET A 113 9.90 -5.53 -1.59
C MET A 113 9.51 -5.49 -3.07
N ILE A 114 10.23 -4.70 -3.87
CA ILE A 114 10.02 -4.58 -5.33
C ILE A 114 10.20 -5.93 -6.02
N ILE A 115 11.27 -6.66 -5.70
CA ILE A 115 11.53 -8.00 -6.27
C ILE A 115 10.37 -8.95 -5.96
N ASN A 116 9.86 -8.95 -4.73
CA ASN A 116 8.73 -9.80 -4.34
C ASN A 116 7.44 -9.41 -5.09
N ILE A 117 7.14 -8.11 -5.18
CA ILE A 117 5.98 -7.61 -5.93
C ILE A 117 6.09 -8.00 -7.40
N ASN A 118 7.25 -7.80 -8.03
CA ASN A 118 7.45 -8.09 -9.45
C ASN A 118 7.33 -9.58 -9.76
N LYS A 119 7.92 -10.47 -8.95
CA LYS A 119 7.74 -11.92 -9.10
C LYS A 119 6.27 -12.34 -9.02
N ASP A 120 5.54 -11.77 -8.07
CA ASP A 120 4.10 -12.03 -7.91
C ASP A 120 3.28 -11.52 -9.11
N MET A 121 3.65 -10.36 -9.63
CA MET A 121 3.00 -9.74 -10.79
C MET A 121 3.30 -10.50 -12.09
N GLU A 122 4.54 -10.95 -12.30
CA GLU A 122 4.93 -11.79 -13.43
C GLU A 122 4.13 -13.08 -13.45
N LYS A 123 4.04 -13.77 -12.31
CA LYS A 123 3.22 -14.98 -12.18
C LYS A 123 1.75 -14.69 -12.48
N PHE A 124 1.21 -13.60 -11.93
CA PHE A 124 -0.17 -13.20 -12.19
C PHE A 124 -0.43 -12.94 -13.68
N MET A 125 0.47 -12.22 -14.35
CA MET A 125 0.36 -11.91 -15.78
C MET A 125 0.44 -13.17 -16.65
N PHE A 126 1.33 -14.11 -16.28
CA PHE A 126 1.45 -15.40 -16.96
C PHE A 126 0.19 -16.27 -16.79
N ASP A 127 -0.36 -16.36 -15.58
CA ASP A 127 -1.60 -17.11 -15.34
C ASP A 127 -2.80 -16.44 -16.05
N PHE A 128 -2.79 -15.10 -16.15
CA PHE A 128 -3.82 -14.36 -16.88
C PHE A 128 -3.74 -14.58 -18.40
N SER A 129 -2.54 -14.63 -19.00
CA SER A 129 -2.39 -14.81 -20.45
C SER A 129 -2.91 -16.16 -20.94
N LYS A 130 -2.76 -17.21 -20.13
CA LYS A 130 -3.30 -18.56 -20.43
C LYS A 130 -4.81 -18.60 -20.59
N ARG A 131 -5.54 -17.58 -20.17
CA ARG A 131 -7.00 -17.52 -20.36
C ARG A 131 -7.42 -17.20 -21.79
N PHE A 132 -6.47 -16.80 -22.63
CA PHE A 132 -6.67 -16.45 -24.04
C PHE A 132 -6.03 -17.47 -25.00
N GLU A 133 -5.39 -18.51 -24.46
CA GLU A 133 -4.91 -19.69 -25.18
C GLU A 133 -6.00 -20.77 -25.21
#